data_AF-A0AAW9DJ32-F1
#
_entry.id   AF-A0AAW9DJ32-F1
#
_cell.length_a   1.000
_cell.length_b   1.000
_cell.length_c   1.000
_cell.angle_alpha   90.00
_cell.angle_beta   90.00
_cell.angle_gamma   90.00
#
_symmetry.space_group_name_H-M   'P 1'
#
loop_
_entity.id
_entity.type
_entity.pdbx_description
1 polymer ?
#
loop_
_entity_poly.entity_id
_entity_poly.type
_entity_poly.pdbx_seq_one_letter_code
_entity_poly.pdbx_strand_id
1 'polypeptide(L)'
;GEDGTETHYQKFDKNFFDLIVIDEAHRGSAKEDSNWRKIINYFSSATQIGMTATPKETKEVSNMEYFGEPIYTYSLKQGIEDGFLAPYRVMRVNLDVDVDGYRPENGKVDAKGQLIEDRYYGRKDFDKTIIIDDRTRKVAK
;
A
#
# COMPACT_ATOMS: atom_id res chain seq x y z
N GLY A 1 16.15 12.09 -19.40
CA GLY A 1 17.53 11.57 -19.45
C GLY A 1 18.37 12.39 -18.50
N GLU A 2 19.52 11.84 -18.10
CA GLU A 2 20.41 12.31 -17.04
C GLU A 2 21.11 13.66 -17.28
N ASP A 3 20.77 14.42 -18.32
CA ASP A 3 21.59 15.57 -18.77
C ASP A 3 20.88 16.93 -18.72
N GLY A 4 19.82 17.09 -17.92
CA GLY A 4 19.21 18.40 -17.64
C GLY A 4 18.68 19.18 -18.87
N THR A 5 18.58 18.53 -20.03
CA THR A 5 18.22 19.13 -21.32
C THR A 5 17.06 18.34 -21.92
N GLU A 6 15.93 19.03 -22.06
CA GLU A 6 14.64 18.59 -22.61
C GLU A 6 14.13 17.19 -22.24
N THR A 7 13.15 17.19 -21.35
CA THR A 7 12.26 16.04 -21.15
C THR A 7 11.49 15.74 -22.45
N HIS A 8 11.38 14.46 -22.83
CA HIS A 8 10.88 14.05 -24.16
C HIS A 8 9.50 14.60 -24.55
N TYR A 9 8.66 14.95 -23.58
CA TYR A 9 7.36 15.53 -23.85
C TYR A 9 7.44 16.95 -24.42
N GLN A 10 8.53 17.69 -24.18
CA GLN A 10 8.74 19.05 -24.69
C GLN A 10 9.03 19.09 -26.20
N LYS A 11 9.22 17.93 -26.83
CA LYS A 11 9.33 17.80 -28.30
C LYS A 11 8.00 17.99 -29.02
N PHE A 12 6.88 17.94 -28.28
CA PHE A 12 5.53 18.15 -28.79
C PHE A 12 5.03 19.52 -28.34
N ASP A 13 4.28 20.21 -29.18
CA ASP A 13 3.61 21.44 -28.77
C ASP A 13 2.64 21.18 -27.61
N LYS A 14 2.44 22.18 -26.74
CA LYS A 14 1.52 22.09 -25.60
C LYS A 14 0.08 21.74 -25.98
N ASN A 15 -0.31 22.03 -27.22
CA ASN A 15 -1.64 21.77 -27.77
C ASN A 15 -1.64 20.62 -28.78
N PHE A 16 -0.60 19.78 -28.78
CA PHE A 16 -0.47 18.69 -29.73
C PHE A 16 -1.50 17.58 -29.51
N PHE A 17 -1.89 17.34 -28.25
CA PHE A 17 -2.85 16.30 -27.89
C PHE A 17 -4.21 16.90 -27.57
N ASP A 18 -5.27 16.31 -28.13
CA ASP A 18 -6.66 16.64 -27.76
C ASP A 18 -7.14 15.83 -26.54
N LEU A 19 -6.59 14.62 -26.33
CA LEU A 19 -6.96 13.69 -25.27
C LEU A 19 -5.74 12.98 -24.68
N ILE A 20 -5.68 12.90 -23.35
CA ILE A 20 -4.68 12.16 -22.60
C ILE A 20 -5.39 11.19 -21.64
N VAL A 21 -5.02 9.92 -21.70
CA VAL A 21 -5.52 8.87 -20.79
C VAL A 21 -4.39 8.44 -19.87
N ILE A 22 -4.67 8.45 -18.57
CA ILE A 22 -3.69 8.23 -17.50
C ILE A 22 -4.13 7.00 -16.72
N ASP A 23 -3.42 5.90 -16.95
CA ASP A 23 -3.60 4.68 -16.16
C ASP A 23 -2.88 4.79 -14.82
N GLU A 24 -3.39 4.08 -13.82
CA GLU A 24 -2.91 4.12 -12.44
C GLU A 24 -2.64 5.54 -11.95
N ALA A 25 -3.62 6.42 -12.17
CA ALA A 25 -3.58 7.84 -11.81
C ALA A 25 -3.21 8.09 -10.34
N HIS A 26 -3.27 7.04 -9.50
CA HIS A 26 -2.79 7.05 -8.13
C HIS A 26 -1.29 7.11 -7.90
N ARG A 27 -0.49 6.71 -8.89
CA ARG A 27 0.97 6.66 -8.75
C ARG A 27 1.62 7.95 -9.20
N GLY A 28 1.03 8.62 -10.19
CA GLY A 28 1.58 9.82 -10.83
C GLY A 28 1.26 11.13 -10.10
N SER A 29 0.21 11.18 -9.29
CA SER A 29 -0.21 12.35 -8.51
C SER A 29 0.49 12.49 -7.15
N ALA A 30 1.13 11.42 -6.66
CA ALA A 30 1.53 11.23 -5.27
C ALA A 30 2.69 12.09 -4.77
N LYS A 31 3.43 12.74 -5.66
CA LYS A 31 4.44 13.71 -5.27
C LYS A 31 4.22 14.96 -6.11
N GLU A 32 4.05 16.11 -5.46
CA GLU A 32 3.97 17.42 -6.11
C GLU A 32 5.16 17.64 -7.07
N ASP A 33 6.32 17.07 -6.73
CA ASP A 33 7.56 17.10 -7.54
C ASP A 33 7.71 15.97 -8.58
N SER A 34 6.69 15.14 -8.78
CA SER A 34 6.80 14.05 -9.76
C SER A 34 6.91 14.60 -11.19
N ASN A 35 7.78 14.00 -12.01
CA ASN A 35 7.86 14.30 -13.44
C ASN A 35 6.51 14.19 -14.16
N TRP A 36 5.57 13.42 -13.60
CA TRP A 36 4.24 13.22 -14.15
C TRP A 36 3.37 14.48 -14.06
N ARG A 37 3.40 15.19 -12.93
CA ARG A 37 2.64 16.44 -12.78
C ARG A 37 3.12 17.51 -13.76
N LYS A 38 4.42 17.53 -14.09
CA LYS A 38 4.98 18.44 -15.10
C LYS A 38 4.47 18.14 -16.51
N ILE A 39 4.37 16.86 -16.88
CA ILE A 39 3.82 16.43 -18.18
C ILE A 39 2.34 16.84 -18.31
N ILE A 40 1.56 16.51 -17.28
CA ILE A 40 0.13 16.80 -17.21
C ILE A 40 -0.15 18.31 -17.29
N ASN A 41 0.61 19.12 -16.54
CA ASN A 41 0.48 20.57 -16.56
C ASN A 41 0.96 21.18 -17.89
N TYR A 42 1.90 20.53 -18.59
CA TYR A 42 2.39 21.01 -19.88
C TYR A 42 1.32 20.89 -20.98
N PHE A 43 0.53 19.81 -20.97
CA PHE A 43 -0.57 19.57 -21.89
C PHE A 43 -1.94 19.90 -21.26
N SER A 44 -2.04 21.03 -20.56
CA SER A 44 -3.24 21.42 -19.82
C SER A 44 -4.47 21.73 -20.69
N SER A 45 -4.28 21.96 -22.00
CA SER A 45 -5.35 22.19 -22.96
C SER A 45 -6.04 20.89 -23.42
N ALA A 46 -5.37 19.75 -23.31
CA ALA A 46 -5.93 18.45 -23.64
C ALA A 46 -7.01 18.07 -22.62
N THR A 47 -8.04 17.33 -23.07
CA THR A 47 -8.94 16.63 -22.15
C THR A 47 -8.15 15.52 -21.47
N GLN A 48 -8.28 15.36 -20.14
CA GLN A 48 -7.51 14.39 -19.38
C GLN A 48 -8.42 13.43 -18.60
N ILE A 49 -8.23 12.13 -18.81
CA ILE A 49 -9.00 11.07 -18.15
C ILE A 49 -8.04 10.24 -17.28
N GLY A 50 -8.23 10.30 -15.96
CA GLY A 50 -7.51 9.48 -15.00
C GLY A 50 -8.28 8.20 -14.67
N MET A 51 -7.61 7.06 -14.70
CA MET A 51 -8.14 5.76 -14.30
C MET A 51 -7.32 5.20 -13.14
N THR A 52 -7.96 4.57 -12.17
CA THR A 52 -7.27 3.88 -11.07
C THR A 52 -8.12 2.74 -10.53
N ALA A 53 -7.48 1.60 -10.25
CA ALA A 53 -8.14 0.47 -9.57
C ALA A 53 -8.20 0.68 -8.04
N THR A 54 -7.28 1.48 -7.50
CA THR A 54 -7.20 1.78 -6.07
C THR A 54 -7.32 3.29 -5.85
N PRO A 55 -8.51 3.81 -5.52
CA PRO A 55 -8.64 5.17 -5.03
C PRO A 55 -7.97 5.20 -3.64
N LYS A 56 -6.76 5.76 -3.55
CA LYS A 56 -6.10 6.00 -2.26
C LYS A 56 -6.51 7.37 -1.75
N GLU A 57 -7.21 7.40 -0.63
CA GLU A 57 -7.34 8.57 0.22
C GLU A 57 -6.32 8.45 1.37
N THR A 58 -5.09 8.88 1.12
CA THR A 58 -4.12 9.07 2.20
C THR A 58 -3.77 10.54 2.29
N LYS A 59 -3.59 11.06 3.52
CA LYS A 59 -3.33 12.48 3.82
C LYS A 59 -2.16 13.12 3.05
N GLU A 60 -1.29 12.32 2.43
CA GLU A 60 -0.06 12.77 1.77
C GLU A 60 -0.10 12.59 0.24
N VAL A 61 -1.10 11.89 -0.29
CA VAL A 61 -1.16 11.48 -1.70
C VAL A 61 -2.63 11.45 -2.11
N SER A 62 -3.09 12.50 -2.79
CA SER A 62 -4.47 12.58 -3.27
C SER A 62 -4.49 12.81 -4.78
N ASN A 63 -4.94 11.82 -5.53
CA ASN A 63 -5.25 11.97 -6.96
C ASN A 63 -6.41 12.94 -7.15
N MET A 64 -7.28 13.01 -6.14
CA MET A 64 -8.46 13.85 -6.13
C MET A 64 -8.08 15.32 -6.12
N GLU A 65 -6.88 15.68 -5.65
CA GLU A 65 -6.41 17.05 -5.73
C GLU A 65 -6.26 17.52 -7.19
N TYR A 66 -5.89 16.61 -8.10
CA TYR A 66 -5.81 16.95 -9.53
C TYR A 66 -7.08 16.64 -10.31
N PHE A 67 -7.58 15.40 -10.20
CA PHE A 67 -8.68 14.91 -11.01
C PHE A 67 -10.06 15.21 -10.41
N GLY A 68 -10.13 15.64 -9.15
CA GLY A 68 -11.38 15.78 -8.42
C GLY A 68 -12.00 14.44 -8.05
N GLU A 69 -13.30 14.49 -7.76
CA GLU A 69 -14.12 13.32 -7.45
C GLU A 69 -14.26 12.40 -8.67
N PRO A 70 -14.25 11.06 -8.48
CA PRO A 70 -14.43 10.13 -9.58
C PRO A 70 -15.82 10.29 -10.20
N ILE A 71 -15.86 10.51 -11.52
CA ILE A 71 -17.13 10.59 -12.28
C ILE A 71 -17.86 9.25 -12.38
N TYR A 72 -17.15 8.14 -12.16
CA TYR A 72 -17.68 6.79 -12.15
C TYR A 72 -16.81 5.87 -11.29
N THR A 73 -17.44 4.96 -10.55
CA THR A 73 -16.74 3.93 -9.77
C THR A 73 -17.42 2.60 -10.00
N TYR A 74 -16.66 1.63 -10.49
CA TYR A 74 -17.08 0.24 -10.58
C TYR A 74 -16.37 -0.56 -9.49
N SER A 75 -17.12 -0.93 -8.44
CA SER A 75 -16.52 -1.51 -7.24
C SER A 75 -16.19 -3.00 -7.42
N LEU A 76 -15.21 -3.50 -6.65
CA LEU A 76 -14.93 -4.93 -6.56
C LEU A 76 -16.18 -5.74 -6.21
N LYS A 77 -17.02 -5.22 -5.31
CA LYS A 77 -18.28 -5.86 -4.92
C LYS A 77 -19.22 -6.00 -6.13
N GLN A 78 -19.41 -4.91 -6.87
CA GLN A 78 -20.28 -4.91 -8.04
C GLN A 78 -19.77 -5.86 -9.14
N GLY A 79 -18.45 -5.87 -9.39
CA GLY A 79 -17.85 -6.83 -10.31
C GLY A 79 -18.07 -8.29 -9.92
N ILE A 80 -18.11 -8.60 -8.61
CA ILE A 80 -18.43 -9.95 -8.13
C ILE A 80 -19.92 -10.26 -8.30
N GLU A 81 -20.81 -9.31 -7.98
CA GLU A 81 -22.27 -9.47 -8.10
C GLU A 81 -22.72 -9.64 -9.57
N ASP A 82 -22.10 -8.92 -10.50
CA ASP A 82 -22.36 -9.01 -11.94
C ASP A 82 -21.72 -10.25 -12.60
N GLY A 83 -20.87 -10.99 -11.87
CA GLY A 83 -20.20 -12.20 -12.36
C GLY A 83 -18.96 -11.95 -13.22
N PHE A 84 -18.45 -10.72 -13.29
CA PHE A 84 -17.20 -10.38 -14.01
C PHE A 84 -15.94 -10.63 -13.18
N LEU A 85 -16.03 -10.59 -11.84
CA LEU A 85 -14.92 -10.82 -10.92
C LEU A 85 -15.17 -12.04 -10.04
N ALA A 86 -14.11 -12.78 -9.72
CA ALA A 86 -14.21 -13.94 -8.86
C ALA A 86 -14.49 -13.55 -7.39
N PRO A 87 -15.40 -14.25 -6.69
CA PRO A 87 -15.58 -14.06 -5.26
C PRO A 87 -14.32 -14.49 -4.49
N TYR A 88 -13.99 -13.80 -3.41
CA TYR A 88 -12.85 -14.13 -2.56
C TYR A 88 -13.30 -14.39 -1.11
N ARG A 89 -12.54 -15.25 -0.41
CA ARG A 89 -12.68 -15.49 1.03
C ARG A 89 -11.38 -15.11 1.72
N VAL A 90 -11.45 -14.16 2.65
CA VAL A 90 -10.30 -13.78 3.46
C VAL A 90 -10.16 -14.76 4.62
N MET A 91 -9.12 -15.59 4.60
CA MET A 91 -8.74 -16.45 5.72
C MET A 91 -7.61 -15.77 6.48
N ARG A 92 -7.90 -15.22 7.66
CA ARG A 92 -6.86 -14.69 8.55
C ARG A 92 -6.41 -15.79 9.50
N VAL A 93 -5.21 -16.31 9.29
CA VAL A 93 -4.58 -17.27 10.21
C VAL A 93 -3.77 -16.48 11.22
N ASN A 94 -4.20 -16.51 12.48
CA ASN A 94 -3.45 -15.95 13.60
C ASN A 94 -2.88 -17.12 14.41
N LEU A 95 -1.60 -17.06 14.77
CA LEU A 95 -0.98 -18.04 15.67
C LEU A 95 -1.29 -17.62 17.11
N ASP A 96 -1.80 -18.52 17.96
CA ASP A 96 -2.36 -18.23 19.30
C ASP A 96 -1.53 -17.24 20.14
N VAL A 97 -0.21 -17.39 20.17
CA VAL A 97 0.68 -16.50 20.95
C VAL A 97 0.75 -15.06 20.43
N ASP A 98 0.47 -14.82 19.14
CA ASP A 98 0.48 -13.47 18.55
C ASP A 98 -0.78 -12.65 18.91
N VAL A 99 -1.84 -13.31 19.39
CA VAL A 99 -3.11 -12.69 19.80
C VAL A 99 -3.23 -12.63 21.32
N ASP A 100 -2.96 -13.74 22.00
CA ASP A 100 -3.18 -13.88 23.45
C ASP A 100 -1.96 -13.49 24.29
N GLY A 101 -0.84 -13.18 23.63
CA GLY A 101 0.43 -12.93 24.30
C GLY A 101 0.99 -14.18 24.97
N TYR A 102 2.10 -14.00 25.69
CA TYR A 102 2.76 -15.09 26.41
C TYR A 102 3.06 -14.65 27.83
N ARG A 103 2.68 -15.48 28.81
CA ARG A 103 3.11 -15.33 30.21
C ARG A 103 3.82 -16.62 30.63
N PRO A 104 5.07 -16.56 31.10
CA PRO A 104 5.79 -17.75 31.53
C PRO A 104 5.15 -18.36 32.78
N GLU A 105 5.25 -19.68 32.90
CA GLU A 105 4.90 -20.38 34.14
C GLU A 105 5.86 -19.98 35.26
N ASN A 106 5.38 -20.03 36.51
CA ASN A 106 6.16 -19.60 37.67
C ASN A 106 7.46 -20.42 37.79
N GLY A 107 8.60 -19.73 37.83
CA GLY A 107 9.92 -20.35 37.91
C GLY A 107 10.49 -20.86 36.58
N LYS A 108 9.85 -20.54 35.44
CA LYS A 108 10.38 -20.94 34.13
C LYS A 108 11.71 -20.26 33.84
N VAL A 109 12.66 -21.03 33.32
CA VAL A 109 13.98 -20.57 32.93
C VAL A 109 14.13 -20.53 31.41
N ASP A 110 14.99 -19.64 30.92
CA ASP A 110 15.35 -19.53 29.51
C ASP A 110 16.36 -20.62 29.08
N ALA A 111 16.75 -20.61 27.81
CA ALA A 111 17.72 -21.57 27.25
C ALA A 111 19.11 -21.49 27.91
N LYS A 112 19.40 -20.46 28.68
CA LYS A 112 20.66 -20.25 29.43
C LYS A 112 20.51 -20.53 30.93
N GLY A 113 19.34 -20.99 31.36
CA GLY A 113 19.05 -21.30 32.77
C GLY A 113 18.74 -20.06 33.62
N GLN A 114 18.49 -18.89 33.03
CA GLN A 114 18.11 -17.68 33.75
C GLN A 114 16.59 -17.64 33.93
N LEU A 115 16.12 -17.20 35.10
CA LEU A 115 14.69 -17.04 35.36
C LEU A 115 14.09 -16.03 34.38
N ILE A 116 13.01 -16.43 33.70
CA ILE A 116 12.21 -15.53 32.90
C ILE A 116 11.34 -14.73 33.86
N GLU A 117 11.34 -13.41 33.69
CA GLU A 117 10.50 -12.51 34.47
C GLU A 117 9.02 -12.90 34.32
N ASP A 118 8.31 -13.07 35.44
CA ASP A 118 6.86 -13.33 35.45
C ASP A 118 6.09 -12.06 35.08
N ARG A 119 6.07 -11.76 33.78
CA ARG A 119 5.28 -10.69 33.19
C ARG A 119 4.62 -11.15 31.90
N TYR A 120 3.65 -10.37 31.47
CA TYR A 120 2.98 -10.58 30.18
C TYR A 120 3.85 -10.02 29.04
N TYR A 121 4.14 -10.86 28.05
CA TYR A 121 4.88 -10.52 26.84
C TYR A 121 3.90 -10.42 25.67
N GLY A 122 3.83 -9.24 25.06
CA GLY A 122 2.98 -9.00 23.89
C GLY A 122 3.77 -9.04 22.59
N ARG A 123 3.06 -8.76 21.49
CA ARG A 123 3.64 -8.74 20.13
C ARG A 123 4.87 -7.83 19.95
N LYS A 124 5.00 -6.78 20.78
CA LYS A 124 6.15 -5.86 20.75
C LYS A 124 7.40 -6.44 21.42
N ASP A 125 7.22 -7.41 22.30
CA ASP A 125 8.30 -8.08 23.04
C ASP A 125 8.86 -9.29 22.28
N PHE A 126 8.08 -9.88 21.39
CA PHE A 126 8.53 -11.00 20.56
C PHE A 126 9.67 -10.57 19.63
N ASP A 127 10.67 -11.45 19.51
CA ASP A 127 11.88 -11.29 18.69
C ASP A 127 12.81 -10.13 19.13
N LYS A 128 12.48 -9.47 20.26
CA LYS A 128 13.30 -8.41 20.87
C LYS A 128 13.69 -8.73 22.30
N THR A 129 12.71 -9.07 23.12
CA THR A 129 12.86 -9.33 24.56
C THR A 129 12.69 -10.81 24.88
N ILE A 130 11.87 -11.52 24.10
CA ILE A 130 11.67 -12.96 24.25
C ILE A 130 11.62 -13.63 22.87
N ILE A 131 12.29 -14.77 22.75
CA ILE A 131 12.25 -15.64 21.58
C ILE A 131 11.52 -16.91 22.00
N ILE A 132 10.43 -17.24 21.30
CA ILE A 132 9.65 -18.44 21.52
C ILE A 132 9.93 -19.37 20.34
N ASP A 133 10.83 -20.33 20.51
CA ASP A 133 11.29 -21.20 19.41
C ASP A 133 10.16 -21.94 18.71
N ASP A 134 9.13 -22.38 19.44
CA ASP A 134 7.95 -23.05 18.87
C ASP A 134 7.12 -22.12 17.97
N ARG A 135 7.09 -20.81 18.27
CA ARG A 135 6.48 -19.80 17.40
C ARG A 135 7.34 -19.61 16.15
N THR A 136 8.65 -19.46 16.30
CA THR A 136 9.58 -19.26 15.18
C THR A 136 9.53 -20.45 14.21
N ARG A 137 9.47 -21.69 14.71
CA ARG A 137 9.34 -22.89 13.86
C ARG A 137 7.99 -22.99 13.16
N LYS A 138 6.89 -22.52 13.78
CA LYS A 138 5.55 -22.51 13.16
C LYS A 138 5.40 -21.43 12.09
N VAL A 139 6.06 -20.28 12.25
CA VAL A 139 6.04 -19.18 11.26
C VAL A 139 7.00 -19.45 10.09
N ALA A 140 8.12 -20.13 10.33
CA ALA A 140 9.15 -20.39 9.32
C ALA A 140 8.87 -21.58 8.38
N LYS A 141 7.63 -22.09 8.36
CA LYS A 141 7.16 -23.12 7.41
C LYS A 141 6.10 -22.53 6.50
#